data_AF-A0A017SBP7-F1
#
_entry.id   AF-A0A017SBP7-F1
#
_cell.length_a   1.000
_cell.length_b   1.000
_cell.length_c   1.000
_cell.angle_alpha   90.00
_cell.angle_beta   90.00
_cell.angle_gamma   90.00
#
_symmetry.space_group_name_H-M   'P 1'
#
loop_
_entity.id
_entity.type
_entity.pdbx_description
1 polymer ?
#
loop_
_entity_poly.entity_id
_entity_poly.type
_entity_poly.pdbx_seq_one_letter_code
_entity_poly.pdbx_strand_id
1 'polypeptide(L)'
;MSSSSIITILCSILRSNPMIAFLSVGNLSIYVAIVLLANLTNARLYLLVALCVLLSYILDIVELQDTASKSGWPLQSKKKMVCVVTEMLCFSLAAVAIWRKFLSLWE
;
A
#
# COMPACT_ATOMS: atom_id res chain seq x y z
N MET A 1 -9.25 12.90 -21.34
CA MET A 1 -9.35 11.53 -20.78
C MET A 1 -9.76 11.69 -19.33
N SER A 2 -11.01 11.34 -19.01
CA SER A 2 -11.65 11.69 -17.74
C SER A 2 -11.16 10.81 -16.59
N SER A 3 -10.76 11.44 -15.48
CA SER A 3 -10.39 10.81 -14.22
C SER A 3 -11.49 9.92 -13.62
N SER A 4 -12.69 9.94 -14.19
CA SER A 4 -13.86 9.14 -13.83
C SER A 4 -13.63 7.64 -14.00
N SER A 5 -12.86 7.19 -15.01
CA SER A 5 -12.77 5.76 -15.34
C SER A 5 -12.08 4.91 -14.27
N ILE A 6 -10.97 5.41 -13.70
CA ILE A 6 -10.18 4.66 -12.70
C ILE A 6 -10.94 4.56 -11.38
N ILE A 7 -11.59 5.66 -10.95
CA ILE A 7 -12.38 5.69 -9.72
C ILE A 7 -13.58 4.75 -9.82
N THR A 8 -14.28 4.73 -10.96
CA THR A 8 -15.41 3.81 -11.17
C THR A 8 -14.97 2.35 -11.21
N ILE A 9 -13.81 2.05 -11.82
CA ILE A 9 -13.21 0.71 -11.81
C ILE A 9 -12.79 0.32 -10.38
N LEU A 10 -12.15 1.23 -9.63
CA LEU A 10 -11.79 1.01 -8.23
C LEU A 10 -13.03 0.72 -7.38
N CYS A 11 -14.07 1.56 -7.48
CA CYS A 11 -15.33 1.37 -6.77
C CYS A 11 -16.02 0.05 -7.16
N SER A 12 -15.99 -0.35 -8.44
CA SER A 12 -16.53 -1.62 -8.91
C SER A 12 -15.76 -2.84 -8.34
N ILE A 13 -14.42 -2.75 -8.28
CA ILE A 13 -13.55 -3.77 -7.70
C ILE A 13 -13.77 -3.88 -6.17
N LEU A 14 -13.85 -2.74 -5.48
CA LEU A 14 -14.12 -2.63 -4.05
C LEU A 14 -15.51 -3.19 -3.69
N ARG A 15 -16.53 -2.88 -4.50
CA ARG A 15 -17.91 -3.37 -4.29
C ARG A 15 -18.04 -4.87 -4.50
N SER A 16 -17.21 -5.46 -5.36
CA SER A 16 -17.21 -6.90 -5.64
C SER A 16 -16.44 -7.72 -4.60
N ASN A 17 -15.62 -7.10 -3.77
CA ASN A 17 -14.81 -7.76 -2.74
C ASN A 17 -14.74 -6.89 -1.47
N PRO A 18 -15.78 -6.89 -0.63
CA PRO A 18 -15.87 -6.01 0.55
C PRO A 18 -14.72 -6.21 1.54
N MET A 19 -14.15 -7.42 1.61
CA MET A 19 -12.99 -7.71 2.45
C MET A 19 -11.71 -7.02 1.94
N ILE A 20 -11.52 -6.94 0.62
CA ILE A 20 -10.39 -6.19 0.02
C ILE A 20 -10.60 -4.70 0.26
N ALA A 21 -11.83 -4.21 0.12
CA ALA A 21 -12.15 -2.81 0.40
C ALA A 21 -11.88 -2.42 1.86
N PHE A 22 -12.26 -3.28 2.80
CA PHE A 22 -12.00 -3.05 4.22
C PHE A 22 -10.49 -3.04 4.53
N LEU A 23 -9.73 -3.98 3.97
CA LEU A 23 -8.27 -4.03 4.11
C LEU A 23 -7.60 -2.78 3.52
N SER A 24 -8.01 -2.32 2.34
CA SER A 24 -7.45 -1.10 1.74
C SER A 24 -7.78 0.17 2.53
N VAL A 25 -8.98 0.29 3.11
CA VAL A 25 -9.33 1.40 4.01
C VAL A 25 -8.52 1.35 5.31
N GLY A 26 -8.30 0.14 5.85
CA GLY A 26 -7.42 -0.07 7.00
C GLY A 26 -5.98 0.37 6.70
N ASN A 27 -5.43 -0.06 5.57
CA ASN A 27 -4.08 0.30 5.13
C ASN A 27 -3.93 1.80 4.85
N LEU A 28 -4.95 2.45 4.28
CA LEU A 28 -4.97 3.92 4.12
C LEU A 28 -4.97 4.63 5.48
N SER A 29 -5.69 4.10 6.47
CA SER A 29 -5.75 4.66 7.82
C SER A 29 -4.40 4.52 8.54
N ILE A 30 -3.74 3.37 8.40
CA ILE A 30 -2.37 3.14 8.90
C ILE A 30 -1.38 4.09 8.19
N TYR A 31 -1.52 4.28 6.88
CA TYR A 31 -0.72 5.24 6.11
C TYR A 31 -0.85 6.66 6.66
N VAL A 32 -2.08 7.16 6.83
CA VAL A 32 -2.34 8.51 7.35
C VAL A 32 -1.76 8.65 8.76
N ALA A 33 -1.98 7.66 9.63
CA ALA A 33 -1.45 7.67 10.99
C ALA A 33 0.09 7.73 11.01
N ILE A 34 0.78 6.92 10.20
CA ILE A 34 2.24 6.90 10.12
C ILE A 34 2.78 8.26 9.66
N VAL A 35 2.20 8.87 8.63
CA VAL A 35 2.65 10.17 8.11
C VAL A 35 2.38 11.29 9.12
N LEU A 36 1.21 11.30 9.75
CA LEU A 36 0.84 12.33 10.74
C LEU A 36 1.72 12.23 11.99
N LEU A 37 1.97 11.02 12.47
CA LEU A 37 2.82 10.78 13.63
C LEU A 37 4.29 11.02 13.34
N ALA A 38 4.80 10.64 12.16
CA ALA A 38 6.14 10.99 11.71
C ALA A 38 6.35 12.50 11.64
N ASN A 39 5.28 13.26 11.41
CA ASN A 39 5.34 14.71 11.42
C ASN A 39 5.43 15.32 12.82
N LEU A 40 4.84 14.66 13.81
CA LEU A 40 4.74 15.12 15.20
C LEU A 40 5.87 14.58 16.10
N THR A 41 6.55 13.51 15.70
CA THR A 41 7.49 12.77 16.56
C THR A 41 8.76 12.34 15.81
N ASN A 42 9.55 11.42 16.36
CA ASN A 42 10.84 10.96 15.81
C ASN A 42 10.69 10.30 14.43
N ALA A 43 10.93 11.04 13.36
CA ALA A 43 10.86 10.56 11.97
C ALA A 43 11.63 9.25 11.70
N ARG A 44 12.74 9.01 12.42
CA ARG A 44 13.55 7.77 12.31
C ARG A 44 12.77 6.49 12.62
N LEU A 45 11.98 6.48 13.69
CA LEU A 45 11.21 5.30 14.09
C LEU A 45 10.10 5.01 13.08
N TYR A 46 9.44 6.04 12.57
CA TYR A 46 8.36 5.90 11.59
C TYR A 46 8.88 5.51 10.21
N LEU A 47 10.10 5.92 9.86
CA LEU A 47 10.78 5.42 8.68
C LEU A 47 11.05 3.90 8.78
N LEU A 48 11.54 3.43 9.94
CA LEU A 48 11.75 1.99 10.17
C LEU A 48 10.43 1.22 10.03
N VAL A 49 9.35 1.72 10.64
CA VAL A 49 8.01 1.12 10.52
C VAL A 49 7.55 1.09 9.05
N ALA A 50 7.71 2.19 8.31
CA ALA A 50 7.35 2.24 6.89
C ALA A 50 8.14 1.23 6.04
N LEU A 51 9.44 1.05 6.32
CA LEU A 51 10.27 0.04 5.66
C LEU A 51 9.84 -1.38 6.01
N CYS A 52 9.49 -1.66 7.27
CA CYS A 52 8.95 -2.97 7.66
C CYS A 52 7.63 -3.28 6.95
N VAL A 53 6.73 -2.30 6.84
CA VAL A 53 5.46 -2.45 6.12
C VAL A 53 5.70 -2.72 4.62
N LEU A 54 6.67 -2.04 4.00
CA LEU A 54 7.06 -2.31 2.61
C LEU A 54 7.60 -3.74 2.42
N LEU A 55 8.42 -4.22 3.36
CA LEU A 55 8.90 -5.60 3.35
C LEU A 55 7.75 -6.62 3.42
N SER A 56 6.75 -6.38 4.27
CA SER A 56 5.55 -7.23 4.34
C SER A 56 4.81 -7.30 3.01
N TYR A 57 4.63 -6.17 2.32
CA TYR A 57 3.99 -6.18 0.99
C TYR A 57 4.81 -6.93 -0.07
N ILE A 58 6.15 -6.85 -0.02
CA ILE A 58 7.01 -7.61 -0.94
C ILE A 58 6.82 -9.12 -0.70
N LEU A 59 6.77 -9.56 0.55
CA LEU A 59 6.53 -10.96 0.89
C LEU A 59 5.14 -11.42 0.41
N ASP A 60 4.10 -10.60 0.60
CA ASP A 60 2.75 -10.88 0.11
C ASP A 60 2.70 -11.02 -1.42
N ILE A 61 3.45 -10.18 -2.16
CA ILE A 61 3.56 -10.26 -3.61
C ILE A 61 4.21 -11.58 -4.04
N VAL A 62 5.30 -11.97 -3.38
CA VAL A 62 6.01 -13.22 -3.68
C VAL A 62 5.10 -14.43 -3.42
N GLU A 63 4.38 -14.45 -2.29
CA GLU A 63 3.44 -15.52 -1.96
C GLU A 63 2.26 -15.59 -2.95
N LEU A 64 1.71 -14.44 -3.33
CA LEU A 64 0.66 -14.34 -4.35
C LEU A 64 1.13 -14.86 -5.70
N GLN A 65 2.36 -14.54 -6.10
CA GLN A 65 2.93 -14.99 -7.36
C GLN A 65 3.16 -16.49 -7.37
N ASP A 66 3.69 -17.07 -6.28
CA ASP A 66 3.89 -18.52 -6.17
C ASP A 66 2.54 -19.26 -6.21
N THR A 67 1.55 -18.79 -5.44
CA THR A 67 0.19 -19.36 -5.42
C THR A 67 -0.50 -19.25 -6.78
N ALA A 68 -0.38 -18.10 -7.45
CA ALA A 68 -0.97 -17.87 -8.76
C ALA A 68 -0.29 -18.70 -9.87
N SER A 69 1.02 -18.93 -9.77
CA SER A 69 1.75 -19.78 -10.71
C SER A 69 1.28 -21.24 -10.65
N LYS A 70 1.00 -21.76 -9.45
CA LYS A 70 0.49 -23.13 -9.23
C LYS A 70 -0.97 -23.32 -9.65
N SER A 71 -1.76 -22.25 -9.64
CA SER A 71 -3.22 -22.30 -9.87
C SER A 71 -3.67 -21.70 -11.21
N GLY A 72 -2.73 -21.32 -12.10
CA GLY A 72 -3.06 -20.78 -13.42
C GLY A 72 -3.62 -19.35 -13.41
N TRP A 73 -3.25 -18.54 -12.41
CA TRP A 73 -3.65 -17.12 -12.29
C TRP A 73 -5.16 -16.86 -12.34
N PRO A 74 -5.94 -17.33 -11.34
CA PRO A 74 -7.36 -17.02 -11.27
C PRO A 74 -7.60 -15.51 -11.16
N LEU A 75 -8.75 -15.05 -11.65
CA LEU A 75 -9.11 -13.62 -11.71
C LEU A 75 -9.01 -12.93 -10.34
N GLN A 76 -9.31 -13.65 -9.26
CA GLN A 76 -9.22 -13.15 -7.90
C GLN A 76 -7.76 -12.85 -7.49
N SER A 77 -6.80 -13.72 -7.83
CA SER A 77 -5.37 -13.48 -7.58
C SER A 77 -4.85 -12.28 -8.36
N LYS A 78 -5.31 -12.08 -9.61
CA LYS A 78 -4.98 -10.88 -10.40
C LYS A 78 -5.48 -9.60 -9.73
N LYS A 79 -6.73 -9.59 -9.24
CA LYS A 79 -7.31 -8.44 -8.52
C LYS A 79 -6.56 -8.14 -7.22
N LYS A 80 -6.23 -9.19 -6.43
CA LYS A 80 -5.47 -9.05 -5.18
C LYS A 80 -4.06 -8.53 -5.44
N MET A 81 -3.38 -9.02 -6.49
CA MET A 81 -2.05 -8.53 -6.90
C MET A 81 -2.07 -7.03 -7.21
N VAL A 82 -3.02 -6.56 -8.02
CA VAL A 82 -3.14 -5.12 -8.35
C VAL A 82 -3.35 -4.28 -7.08
N CYS A 83 -4.15 -4.78 -6.13
CA CYS A 83 -4.40 -4.10 -4.86
C CYS A 83 -3.12 -3.96 -4.04
N VAL A 84 -2.41 -5.07 -3.80
CA VAL A 84 -1.17 -5.10 -3.02
C VAL A 84 -0.09 -4.21 -3.64
N VAL A 85 0.07 -4.26 -4.98
CA VAL A 85 1.03 -3.40 -5.69
C VAL A 85 0.66 -1.92 -5.54
N THR A 86 -0.63 -1.58 -5.60
CA THR A 86 -1.10 -0.20 -5.42
C THR A 86 -0.84 0.29 -4.00
N GLU A 87 -1.12 -0.54 -3.00
CA GLU A 87 -0.87 -0.24 -1.58
C GLU A 87 0.63 -0.05 -1.31
N MET A 88 1.48 -0.89 -1.90
CA MET A 88 2.93 -0.77 -1.82
C MET A 88 3.44 0.54 -2.42
N LEU A 89 2.90 0.97 -3.56
CA LEU A 89 3.26 2.27 -4.18
C LEU A 89 2.83 3.45 -3.30
N CYS A 90 1.63 3.41 -2.74
CA CYS A 90 1.17 4.43 -1.78
C CYS A 90 2.10 4.51 -0.57
N PHE A 91 2.44 3.36 0.04
CA PHE A 91 3.35 3.32 1.18
C PHE A 91 4.78 3.76 0.83
N SER A 92 5.26 3.47 -0.38
CA SER A 92 6.57 3.93 -0.85
C SER A 92 6.63 5.45 -0.91
N LEU A 93 5.55 6.12 -1.35
CA LEU A 93 5.46 7.57 -1.34
C LEU A 93 5.50 8.15 0.09
N ALA A 94 4.88 7.49 1.07
CA ALA A 94 5.02 7.88 2.48
C ALA A 94 6.45 7.72 2.97
N ALA A 95 7.08 6.58 2.71
CA ALA A 95 8.46 6.33 3.11
C ALA A 95 9.40 7.41 2.54
N VAL A 96 9.22 7.79 1.27
CA VAL A 96 9.97 8.88 0.63
C VAL A 96 9.68 10.24 1.28
N ALA A 97 8.43 10.55 1.60
CA ALA A 97 8.07 11.80 2.27
C ALA A 97 8.70 11.91 3.68
N ILE A 98 8.66 10.82 4.45
CA ILE A 98 9.29 10.72 5.78
C ILE A 98 10.81 10.82 5.64
N TRP A 99 11.40 10.14 4.65
CA TRP A 99 12.84 10.21 4.36
C TRP A 99 13.30 11.63 4.02
N ARG A 100 12.57 12.34 3.16
CA ARG A 100 12.88 13.74 2.82
C ARG A 100 12.84 14.65 4.03
N LYS A 101 11.83 14.51 4.89
CA LYS A 101 11.74 15.25 6.16
C LYS A 101 12.87 14.88 7.13
N PHE A 102 13.27 13.62 7.16
CA PHE A 102 14.39 13.17 7.96
C PHE A 102 15.70 13.85 7.52
N LEU A 103 15.96 13.91 6.20
CA LEU A 103 17.14 14.60 5.66
C LEU A 103 17.12 16.11 5.96
N SER A 104 15.96 16.77 5.83
CA SER A 104 15.85 18.22 6.10
C SER A 104 16.01 18.59 7.57
N LEU A 105 15.86 17.64 8.51
CA LEU A 105 16.12 17.85 9.94
C LEU A 105 17.61 17.64 10.30
N TRP A 106 18.43 17.22 9.33
CA TRP A 106 19.86 16.98 9.48
C TRP A 106 20.73 18.09 8.88
N GLU A 107 20.14 18.98 8.09
CA GLU A 107 20.70 20.27 7.67
C GLU A 107 20.43 21.36 8.71
#